data_AF-A0A8B6BZ12-F1
#
_entry.id   AF-A0A8B6BZ12-F1
#
_cell.length_a   1.000
_cell.length_b   1.000
_cell.length_c   1.000
_cell.angle_alpha   90.00
_cell.angle_beta   90.00
_cell.angle_gamma   90.00
#
_symmetry.space_group_name_H-M   'P 1'
#
loop_
_entity.id
_entity.type
_entity.pdbx_description
1 polymer ?
#
loop_
_entity_poly.entity_id
_entity_poly.type
_entity_poly.pdbx_seq_one_letter_code
_entity_poly.pdbx_strand_id
1 'polypeptide(L)'
;MKEKEIAKQVKNNPKKFWHYVKSKTKTRTGISDLVMNTQDGNDVLTTNDKEKAETLSSFFASVFTKEDDGDIPKLQGQTVKEAMNYLVVKQENVQKRLKNLNINKSQGPDNIHPRLLHDVCDALSTPITIIFNTSLKEKTIPQDWKEGCITAIFKKGNRKQASNYRPVSLTCILCKLLETFVRDHNFMVSHMRLNKLFSDYQFGFLSGRSTTLQLLHVLEKWTKILDNGGSIDTIYLDFMKAFDTVPHKRLIGKLKSYGIAEEIISWVTSFLSGRKQQVRVNGSYSEFKQVVKNCKSRQILGVAQTDANTRSISSLVAKTRELCHHRQRVQISSHLLQRKPTKHCSNCSCGVHSKAEVEQGDLEFSKFLDEEIRQEKERTVPLVNTVKDWDVQKDDAEVTLSKSIGNEQIRLHFNINNMVDVSPPESKGEYEEGNQNNNADMVMAKPLFTVEIVKSSGKTLSMDCSYPEYEVEYEQEDNDDAFCITSVSMSGPQGEGEDNSYSVVAETMDETMYEMLMDMLHDRGIDDKFIGDLADYSTGYEQSKYIELLVDLKSFLDEK
;
A
#
# COMPACT_ATOMS: atom_id res chain seq x y z
N MET A 1 28.56 -25.34 -5.81
CA MET A 1 29.32 -25.10 -4.56
C MET A 1 28.39 -24.84 -3.37
N LYS A 2 27.49 -23.85 -3.41
CA LYS A 2 26.56 -23.47 -2.31
C LYS A 2 25.97 -24.64 -1.49
N GLU A 3 25.43 -25.69 -2.10
CA GLU A 3 24.74 -26.78 -1.37
C GLU A 3 25.63 -27.54 -0.37
N LYS A 4 26.90 -27.83 -0.71
CA LYS A 4 27.83 -28.52 0.20
C LYS A 4 28.25 -27.66 1.39
N GLU A 5 28.09 -26.35 1.26
CA GLU A 5 28.43 -25.37 2.28
C GLU A 5 27.26 -25.19 3.25
N ILE A 6 26.04 -25.02 2.71
CA ILE A 6 24.78 -25.07 3.46
C ILE A 6 24.67 -26.39 4.25
N ALA A 7 24.95 -27.53 3.61
CA ALA A 7 24.91 -28.86 4.26
C ALA A 7 25.94 -29.01 5.40
N LYS A 8 27.12 -28.39 5.30
CA LYS A 8 28.12 -28.37 6.39
C LYS A 8 27.70 -27.45 7.54
N GLN A 9 26.99 -26.37 7.25
CA GLN A 9 26.54 -25.39 8.23
C GLN A 9 25.24 -25.79 8.94
N VAL A 10 24.55 -26.87 8.55
CA VAL A 10 23.27 -27.35 9.15
C VAL A 10 23.23 -27.31 10.68
N LYS A 11 24.32 -27.67 11.36
CA LYS A 11 24.39 -27.69 12.84
C LYS A 11 24.53 -26.31 13.48
N ASN A 12 25.03 -25.32 12.75
CA ASN A 12 25.34 -23.98 13.26
C ASN A 12 24.37 -22.92 12.73
N ASN A 13 23.84 -23.11 11.51
CA ASN A 13 22.79 -22.30 10.91
C ASN A 13 21.73 -23.21 10.26
N PRO A 14 20.80 -23.78 11.07
CA PRO A 14 19.71 -24.60 10.56
C PRO A 14 18.75 -23.79 9.66
N LYS A 15 18.62 -22.48 9.88
CA LYS A 15 17.76 -21.60 9.06
C LYS A 15 18.20 -21.61 7.59
N LYS A 16 19.48 -21.42 7.26
CA LYS A 16 19.96 -21.43 5.86
C LYS A 16 19.74 -22.78 5.18
N PHE A 17 19.77 -23.90 5.92
CA PHE A 17 19.35 -25.21 5.38
C PHE A 17 17.84 -25.31 5.18
N TRP A 18 17.02 -24.96 6.18
CA TRP A 18 15.56 -25.05 6.05
C TRP A 18 14.97 -24.02 5.09
N HIS A 19 15.59 -22.86 4.89
CA HIS A 19 15.26 -21.90 3.84
C HIS A 19 15.68 -22.44 2.46
N TYR A 20 16.84 -23.11 2.35
CA TYR A 20 17.18 -23.83 1.11
C TYR A 20 16.16 -24.95 0.81
N VAL A 21 15.77 -25.75 1.82
CA VAL A 21 14.73 -26.77 1.65
C VAL A 21 13.40 -26.13 1.29
N LYS A 22 12.91 -25.13 2.05
CA LYS A 22 11.66 -24.40 1.77
C LYS A 22 11.65 -23.75 0.38
N SER A 23 12.74 -23.13 -0.08
CA SER A 23 12.80 -22.58 -1.44
C SER A 23 12.83 -23.66 -2.55
N LYS A 24 13.14 -24.91 -2.20
CA LYS A 24 13.01 -26.09 -3.08
C LYS A 24 11.71 -26.88 -2.90
N THR A 25 11.00 -26.70 -1.78
CA THR A 25 9.73 -27.40 -1.46
C THR A 25 8.50 -26.48 -1.42
N LYS A 26 8.65 -25.15 -1.56
CA LYS A 26 7.58 -24.18 -1.85
C LYS A 26 7.03 -24.48 -3.24
N THR A 27 6.15 -25.48 -3.35
CA THR A 27 5.29 -25.66 -4.52
C THR A 27 4.42 -24.41 -4.62
N ARG A 28 4.65 -23.56 -5.62
CA ARG A 28 3.72 -22.46 -5.93
C ARG A 28 2.34 -23.08 -6.14
N THR A 29 1.44 -22.90 -5.17
CA THR A 29 0.06 -23.35 -5.30
C THR A 29 -0.56 -22.58 -6.46
N GLY A 30 -0.74 -23.24 -7.59
CA GLY A 30 -1.35 -22.67 -8.77
C GLY A 30 -2.79 -22.22 -8.50
N ILE A 31 -3.42 -21.62 -9.50
CA ILE A 31 -4.82 -21.21 -9.41
C ILE A 31 -5.66 -22.46 -9.12
N SER A 32 -6.37 -22.41 -7.98
CA SER A 32 -7.21 -23.50 -7.52
C SER A 32 -8.40 -23.71 -8.46
N ASP A 33 -9.06 -24.85 -8.35
CA ASP A 33 -10.24 -25.12 -9.17
C ASP A 33 -11.35 -24.14 -8.79
N LEU A 34 -11.85 -23.42 -9.80
CA LEU A 34 -12.76 -22.29 -9.62
C LEU A 34 -14.21 -22.76 -9.79
N VAL A 35 -15.13 -22.10 -9.10
CA VAL A 35 -16.57 -22.28 -9.30
C VAL A 35 -16.98 -21.55 -10.57
N MET A 36 -17.54 -22.31 -11.52
CA MET A 36 -18.27 -21.83 -12.69
C MET A 36 -19.76 -21.82 -12.38
N ASN A 37 -20.37 -20.64 -12.44
CA ASN A 37 -21.83 -20.51 -12.48
C ASN A 37 -22.33 -20.98 -13.84
N THR A 38 -22.91 -22.18 -13.90
CA THR A 38 -23.58 -22.69 -15.11
C THR A 38 -24.94 -22.01 -15.32
N GLN A 39 -25.45 -22.00 -16.55
CA GLN A 39 -26.76 -21.38 -16.86
C GLN A 39 -27.93 -22.07 -16.13
N ASP A 40 -27.74 -23.32 -15.72
CA ASP A 40 -28.72 -24.13 -14.98
C ASP A 40 -28.67 -23.92 -13.45
N GLY A 41 -27.82 -23.01 -12.96
CA GLY A 41 -27.74 -22.65 -11.54
C GLY A 41 -26.95 -23.62 -10.65
N ASN A 42 -26.25 -24.58 -11.24
CA ASN A 42 -25.36 -25.50 -10.51
C ASN A 42 -23.91 -24.98 -10.49
N ASP A 43 -23.29 -25.02 -9.31
CA ASP A 43 -21.87 -24.75 -9.10
C ASP A 43 -21.03 -25.92 -9.64
N VAL A 44 -20.30 -25.71 -10.74
CA VAL A 44 -19.39 -26.71 -11.31
C VAL A 44 -17.94 -26.24 -11.14
N LEU A 45 -17.03 -27.13 -10.74
CA LEU A 45 -15.62 -26.79 -10.62
C LEU A 45 -14.88 -26.93 -11.96
N THR A 46 -13.97 -26.01 -12.25
CA THR A 46 -13.05 -26.10 -13.40
C THR A 46 -12.18 -27.35 -13.33
N THR A 47 -12.13 -28.10 -14.42
CA THR A 47 -11.37 -29.37 -14.53
C THR A 47 -9.97 -29.19 -15.11
N ASN A 48 -9.70 -28.06 -15.77
CA ASN A 48 -8.44 -27.80 -16.46
C ASN A 48 -8.07 -26.31 -16.48
N ASP A 49 -6.82 -26.01 -16.80
CA ASP A 49 -6.28 -24.64 -16.77
C ASP A 49 -6.88 -23.70 -17.82
N LYS A 50 -7.43 -24.24 -18.92
CA LYS A 50 -8.17 -23.43 -19.91
C LYS A 50 -9.52 -22.96 -19.34
N GLU A 51 -10.26 -23.85 -18.68
CA GLU A 51 -11.50 -23.49 -17.96
C GLU A 51 -11.24 -22.48 -16.84
N LYS A 52 -10.13 -22.61 -16.09
CA LYS A 52 -9.72 -21.61 -15.09
C LYS A 52 -9.46 -20.25 -15.73
N ALA A 53 -8.70 -20.21 -16.82
CA ALA A 53 -8.42 -19.00 -17.56
C ALA A 53 -9.72 -18.35 -18.09
N GLU A 54 -10.64 -19.14 -18.63
CA GLU A 54 -11.90 -18.64 -19.19
C GLU A 54 -12.89 -18.17 -18.10
N THR A 55 -12.91 -18.84 -16.94
CA THR A 55 -13.70 -18.43 -15.76
C THR A 55 -13.21 -17.07 -15.23
N LEU A 56 -11.89 -16.92 -15.05
CA LEU A 56 -11.27 -15.66 -14.66
C LEU A 56 -11.48 -14.57 -15.72
N SER A 57 -11.35 -14.88 -17.00
CA SER A 57 -11.56 -13.94 -18.11
C SER A 57 -13.00 -13.44 -18.15
N SER A 58 -13.97 -14.34 -17.97
CA SER A 58 -15.39 -14.02 -17.86
C SER A 58 -15.69 -13.14 -16.65
N PHE A 59 -15.13 -13.45 -15.48
CA PHE A 59 -15.29 -12.62 -14.28
C PHE A 59 -14.65 -11.23 -14.46
N PHE A 60 -13.39 -11.14 -14.86
CA PHE A 60 -12.72 -9.84 -15.04
C PHE A 60 -13.36 -8.99 -16.15
N ALA A 61 -14.02 -9.61 -17.14
CA ALA A 61 -14.79 -8.90 -18.16
C ALA A 61 -16.16 -8.43 -17.68
N SER A 62 -16.86 -9.16 -16.79
CA SER A 62 -18.18 -8.74 -16.28
C SER A 62 -18.13 -7.53 -15.36
N VAL A 63 -16.94 -7.25 -14.79
CA VAL A 63 -16.61 -6.04 -14.03
C VAL A 63 -16.63 -4.77 -14.88
N PHE A 64 -16.49 -4.89 -16.20
CA PHE A 64 -16.45 -3.73 -17.09
C PHE A 64 -17.82 -3.06 -17.21
N THR A 65 -17.84 -1.75 -16.95
CA THR A 65 -19.04 -0.91 -17.02
C THR A 65 -19.17 -0.23 -18.39
N LYS A 66 -20.34 0.36 -18.68
CA LYS A 66 -20.55 1.24 -19.85
C LYS A 66 -20.82 2.68 -19.40
N GLU A 67 -20.25 3.66 -20.12
CA GLU A 67 -20.23 5.10 -19.77
C GLU A 67 -21.60 5.72 -20.01
N ASP A 68 -22.00 6.64 -19.13
CA ASP A 68 -23.07 7.56 -19.44
C ASP A 68 -22.59 8.73 -20.29
N ASP A 69 -22.88 8.65 -21.58
CA ASP A 69 -22.63 9.70 -22.56
C ASP A 69 -23.60 10.89 -22.44
N GLY A 70 -24.69 10.76 -21.67
CA GLY A 70 -25.78 11.73 -21.65
C GLY A 70 -25.45 13.10 -21.02
N ASP A 71 -24.51 13.14 -20.07
CA ASP A 71 -24.14 14.36 -19.34
C ASP A 71 -22.63 14.46 -19.14
N ILE A 72 -21.91 14.86 -20.21
CA ILE A 72 -20.49 15.17 -20.16
C ILE A 72 -20.31 16.66 -19.83
N PRO A 73 -19.77 17.03 -18.66
CA PRO A 73 -19.66 18.42 -18.25
C PRO A 73 -18.69 19.18 -19.16
N LYS A 74 -19.09 20.38 -19.59
CA LYS A 74 -18.22 21.31 -20.31
C LYS A 74 -17.22 21.92 -19.33
N LEU A 75 -16.02 21.36 -19.30
CA LEU A 75 -14.90 21.89 -18.52
C LEU A 75 -14.41 23.21 -19.12
N GLN A 76 -14.09 24.19 -18.27
CA GLN A 76 -13.47 25.44 -18.71
C GLN A 76 -11.97 25.19 -18.95
N GLY A 77 -11.41 25.80 -20.00
CA GLY A 77 -9.97 25.72 -20.25
C GLY A 77 -9.20 26.48 -19.17
N GLN A 78 -8.19 25.84 -18.58
CA GLN A 78 -7.31 26.50 -17.62
C GLN A 78 -6.29 27.37 -18.34
N THR A 79 -5.86 28.46 -17.70
CA THR A 79 -4.87 29.38 -18.28
C THR A 79 -3.50 28.72 -18.36
N VAL A 80 -3.11 28.37 -19.59
CA VAL A 80 -1.78 27.85 -19.94
C VAL A 80 -0.86 29.03 -20.27
N LYS A 81 0.29 29.11 -19.60
CA LYS A 81 1.35 30.10 -19.83
C LYS A 81 2.25 29.73 -21.01
N GLU A 82 2.59 28.44 -21.09
CA GLU A 82 3.49 27.89 -22.10
C GLU A 82 2.81 26.72 -22.82
N ALA A 83 2.73 26.83 -24.14
CA ALA A 83 2.15 25.81 -24.99
C ALA A 83 3.00 24.53 -24.97
N MET A 84 2.34 23.38 -25.11
CA MET A 84 3.01 22.09 -25.14
C MET A 84 3.83 21.93 -26.43
N ASN A 85 5.11 21.59 -26.29
CA ASN A 85 5.99 21.27 -27.43
C ASN A 85 5.59 19.95 -28.11
N TYR A 86 6.19 19.64 -29.26
CA TYR A 86 6.07 18.32 -29.90
C TYR A 86 7.06 17.32 -29.26
N LEU A 87 6.61 16.10 -28.97
CA LEU A 87 7.45 15.05 -28.40
C LEU A 87 8.29 14.36 -29.50
N VAL A 88 9.61 14.53 -29.44
CA VAL A 88 10.57 13.76 -30.24
C VAL A 88 11.34 12.83 -29.32
N VAL A 89 11.23 11.52 -29.55
CA VAL A 89 12.04 10.52 -28.85
C VAL A 89 13.42 10.46 -29.51
N LYS A 90 14.48 10.65 -28.74
CA LYS A 90 15.87 10.50 -29.19
C LYS A 90 16.42 9.09 -28.90
N GLN A 91 17.34 8.63 -29.74
CA GLN A 91 17.92 7.29 -29.64
C GLN A 91 18.66 7.06 -28.32
N GLU A 92 19.43 8.03 -27.85
CA GLU A 92 20.25 7.92 -26.63
C GLU A 92 19.35 7.74 -25.40
N ASN A 93 18.17 8.37 -25.41
CA ASN A 93 17.18 8.21 -24.34
C ASN A 93 16.53 6.82 -24.36
N VAL A 94 16.25 6.26 -25.54
CA VAL A 94 15.74 4.88 -25.67
C VAL A 94 16.80 3.91 -25.16
N GLN A 95 18.02 4.00 -25.66
CA GLN A 95 19.17 3.20 -25.26
C GLN A 95 19.39 3.25 -23.74
N LYS A 96 19.36 4.46 -23.14
CA LYS A 96 19.48 4.63 -21.69
C LYS A 96 18.36 3.91 -20.94
N ARG A 97 17.09 3.99 -21.37
CA ARG A 97 16.02 3.26 -20.68
C ARG A 97 16.15 1.74 -20.87
N LEU A 98 16.54 1.26 -22.05
CA LEU A 98 16.76 -0.16 -22.31
C LEU A 98 17.87 -0.75 -21.42
N LYS A 99 18.99 -0.03 -21.25
CA LYS A 99 20.09 -0.38 -20.32
C LYS A 99 19.69 -0.35 -18.83
N ASN A 100 18.57 0.28 -18.49
CA ASN A 100 18.03 0.35 -17.12
C ASN A 100 16.72 -0.44 -16.98
N LEU A 101 16.41 -1.36 -17.90
CA LEU A 101 15.27 -2.27 -17.73
C LEU A 101 15.58 -3.28 -16.63
N ASN A 102 14.63 -3.45 -15.69
CA ASN A 102 14.68 -4.57 -14.76
C ASN A 102 14.51 -5.89 -15.54
N ILE A 103 15.61 -6.64 -15.63
CA ILE A 103 15.74 -7.89 -16.41
C ILE A 103 14.94 -9.07 -15.85
N ASN A 104 14.46 -8.98 -14.60
CA ASN A 104 13.68 -10.01 -13.91
C ASN A 104 12.15 -9.82 -14.08
N LYS A 105 11.70 -8.75 -14.76
CA LYS A 105 10.27 -8.52 -15.05
C LYS A 105 9.70 -9.58 -16.01
N SER A 106 8.43 -9.93 -15.83
CA SER A 106 7.69 -10.80 -16.77
C SER A 106 7.59 -10.19 -18.18
N GLN A 107 7.71 -11.06 -19.20
CA GLN A 107 7.47 -10.71 -20.61
C GLN A 107 6.00 -10.37 -20.90
N GLY A 108 5.76 -9.59 -21.97
CA GLY A 108 4.43 -9.26 -22.46
C GLY A 108 3.79 -10.37 -23.31
N PRO A 109 2.62 -10.11 -23.93
CA PRO A 109 1.98 -11.01 -24.89
C PRO A 109 2.80 -11.19 -26.19
N ASP A 110 3.76 -10.29 -26.43
CA ASP A 110 4.78 -10.36 -27.49
C ASP A 110 5.83 -11.46 -27.25
N ASN A 111 5.88 -12.04 -26.06
CA ASN A 111 6.90 -13.01 -25.61
C ASN A 111 8.34 -12.48 -25.68
N ILE A 112 8.53 -11.16 -25.65
CA ILE A 112 9.85 -10.54 -25.62
C ILE A 112 10.29 -10.37 -24.16
N HIS A 113 11.31 -11.12 -23.76
CA HIS A 113 11.86 -11.04 -22.40
C HIS A 113 12.67 -9.73 -22.19
N PRO A 114 12.55 -9.01 -21.05
CA PRO A 114 13.26 -7.75 -20.85
C PRO A 114 14.79 -7.88 -20.94
N ARG A 115 15.35 -9.03 -20.52
CA ARG A 115 16.77 -9.36 -20.71
C ARG A 115 17.23 -9.22 -22.17
N LEU A 116 16.45 -9.64 -23.16
CA LEU A 116 16.82 -9.47 -24.57
C LEU A 116 16.92 -7.98 -24.93
N LEU A 117 15.92 -7.19 -24.53
CA LEU A 117 15.88 -5.75 -24.78
C LEU A 117 17.02 -4.98 -24.09
N HIS A 118 17.47 -5.47 -22.93
CA HIS A 118 18.64 -4.97 -22.21
C HIS A 118 19.95 -5.37 -22.92
N ASP A 119 20.16 -6.66 -23.18
CA ASP A 119 21.45 -7.21 -23.64
C ASP A 119 21.79 -6.78 -25.08
N VAL A 120 20.79 -6.61 -25.97
CA VAL A 120 21.00 -6.09 -27.35
C VAL A 120 20.49 -4.66 -27.56
N CYS A 121 20.38 -3.88 -26.48
CA CYS A 121 19.87 -2.51 -26.51
C CYS A 121 20.55 -1.60 -27.54
N ASP A 122 21.87 -1.73 -27.73
CA ASP A 122 22.64 -0.87 -28.64
C ASP A 122 22.19 -1.03 -30.11
N ALA A 123 21.85 -2.25 -30.53
CA ALA A 123 21.32 -2.53 -31.86
C ALA A 123 19.82 -2.20 -31.99
N LEU A 124 19.03 -2.44 -30.93
CA LEU A 124 17.59 -2.22 -30.96
C LEU A 124 17.16 -0.75 -30.79
N SER A 125 18.04 0.11 -30.26
CA SER A 125 17.67 1.51 -29.94
C SER A 125 17.22 2.31 -31.16
N THR A 126 17.91 2.18 -32.31
CA THR A 126 17.53 2.87 -33.55
C THR A 126 16.15 2.43 -34.07
N PRO A 127 15.87 1.13 -34.34
CA PRO A 127 14.56 0.72 -34.84
C PRO A 127 13.42 1.00 -33.84
N ILE A 128 13.64 0.85 -32.52
CA ILE A 128 12.64 1.21 -31.50
C ILE A 128 12.33 2.72 -31.55
N THR A 129 13.35 3.57 -31.70
CA THR A 129 13.19 5.03 -31.81
C THR A 129 12.39 5.42 -33.06
N ILE A 130 12.59 4.72 -34.18
CA ILE A 130 11.79 4.92 -35.41
C ILE A 130 10.33 4.55 -35.14
N ILE A 131 10.05 3.38 -34.56
CA ILE A 131 8.68 2.94 -34.23
C ILE A 131 7.99 3.94 -33.29
N PHE A 132 8.70 4.44 -32.26
CA PHE A 132 8.14 5.38 -31.30
C PHE A 132 7.78 6.73 -31.94
N ASN A 133 8.68 7.30 -32.75
CA ASN A 133 8.41 8.56 -33.43
C ASN A 133 7.33 8.42 -34.52
N THR A 134 7.24 7.28 -35.22
CA THR A 134 6.15 6.98 -36.14
C THR A 134 4.80 6.90 -35.41
N SER A 135 4.73 6.16 -34.29
CA SER A 135 3.52 6.07 -33.45
C SER A 135 3.04 7.45 -32.97
N LEU A 136 3.96 8.30 -32.51
CA LEU A 136 3.63 9.68 -32.09
C LEU A 136 3.17 10.57 -33.25
N LYS A 137 3.82 10.44 -34.42
CA LYS A 137 3.48 11.21 -35.64
C LYS A 137 2.13 10.83 -36.22
N GLU A 138 1.82 9.53 -36.26
CA GLU A 138 0.56 8.99 -36.76
C GLU A 138 -0.57 9.08 -35.73
N LYS A 139 -0.25 9.39 -34.47
CA LYS A 139 -1.20 9.49 -33.34
C LYS A 139 -1.90 8.16 -33.02
N THR A 140 -1.23 7.05 -33.32
CA THR A 140 -1.73 5.68 -33.20
C THR A 140 -0.75 4.81 -32.42
N ILE A 141 -1.22 3.70 -31.84
CA ILE A 141 -0.32 2.67 -31.29
C ILE A 141 -0.41 1.39 -32.15
N PRO A 142 0.71 0.66 -32.35
CA PRO A 142 0.71 -0.65 -33.01
C PRO A 142 -0.37 -1.59 -32.45
N GLN A 143 -1.03 -2.35 -33.33
CA GLN A 143 -2.15 -3.19 -32.95
C GLN A 143 -1.75 -4.26 -31.92
N ASP A 144 -0.56 -4.84 -32.06
CA ASP A 144 0.03 -5.82 -31.14
C ASP A 144 0.19 -5.27 -29.71
N TRP A 145 0.35 -3.95 -29.57
CA TRP A 145 0.49 -3.28 -28.27
C TRP A 145 -0.86 -3.00 -27.59
N LYS A 146 -1.98 -3.16 -28.32
CA LYS A 146 -3.34 -3.10 -27.77
C LYS A 146 -3.75 -4.41 -27.08
N GLU A 147 -2.95 -5.45 -27.23
CA GLU A 147 -3.13 -6.75 -26.58
C GLU A 147 -2.55 -6.73 -25.15
N GLY A 148 -3.20 -7.45 -24.24
CA GLY A 148 -2.74 -7.66 -22.88
C GLY A 148 -2.93 -9.10 -22.41
N CYS A 149 -1.99 -9.61 -21.63
CA CYS A 149 -2.06 -10.93 -21.01
C CYS A 149 -2.24 -10.77 -19.49
N ILE A 150 -3.36 -11.23 -18.94
CA ILE A 150 -3.64 -11.15 -17.50
C ILE A 150 -3.08 -12.38 -16.80
N THR A 151 -2.30 -12.16 -15.75
CA THR A 151 -2.05 -13.16 -14.70
C THR A 151 -2.99 -12.87 -13.51
N ALA A 152 -3.52 -13.91 -12.88
CA ALA A 152 -4.39 -13.75 -11.72
C ALA A 152 -3.62 -14.04 -10.42
N ILE A 153 -3.57 -13.07 -9.52
CA ILE A 153 -2.94 -13.17 -8.20
C ILE A 153 -4.02 -13.30 -7.14
N PHE A 154 -3.97 -14.34 -6.32
CA PHE A 154 -4.92 -14.52 -5.23
C PHE A 154 -4.78 -13.38 -4.18
N LYS A 155 -5.91 -12.81 -3.75
CA LYS A 155 -5.97 -11.68 -2.80
C LYS A 155 -6.19 -12.13 -1.36
N LYS A 156 -7.37 -12.70 -1.08
CA LYS A 156 -7.82 -13.22 0.23
C LYS A 156 -9.16 -13.95 0.10
N GLY A 157 -9.55 -14.76 1.08
CA GLY A 157 -10.83 -15.47 1.10
C GLY A 157 -10.81 -16.82 0.36
N ASN A 158 -11.96 -17.29 -0.10
CA ASN A 158 -12.07 -18.60 -0.77
C ASN A 158 -11.35 -18.62 -2.13
N ARG A 159 -10.30 -19.46 -2.27
CA ARG A 159 -9.51 -19.65 -3.49
C ARG A 159 -10.29 -20.23 -4.68
N LYS A 160 -11.48 -20.80 -4.47
CA LYS A 160 -12.36 -21.29 -5.55
C LYS A 160 -13.20 -20.18 -6.19
N GLN A 161 -13.18 -18.96 -5.65
CA GLN A 161 -13.99 -17.84 -6.14
C GLN A 161 -13.14 -16.87 -6.97
N ALA A 162 -13.52 -16.64 -8.23
CA ALA A 162 -12.78 -15.76 -9.15
C ALA A 162 -12.69 -14.30 -8.64
N SER A 163 -13.68 -13.85 -7.86
CA SER A 163 -13.72 -12.53 -7.21
C SER A 163 -12.61 -12.28 -6.19
N ASN A 164 -11.98 -13.35 -5.69
CA ASN A 164 -10.88 -13.29 -4.74
C ASN A 164 -9.49 -13.23 -5.40
N TYR A 165 -9.43 -13.12 -6.73
CA TYR A 165 -8.19 -12.89 -7.48
C TYR A 165 -8.13 -11.46 -8.02
N ARG A 166 -6.96 -10.82 -7.96
CA ARG A 166 -6.65 -9.58 -8.70
C ARG A 166 -6.09 -9.96 -10.07
N PRO A 167 -6.57 -9.37 -11.17
CA PRO A 167 -5.86 -9.43 -12.44
C PRO A 167 -4.66 -8.49 -12.40
N VAL A 168 -3.55 -8.94 -12.99
CA VAL A 168 -2.36 -8.13 -13.31
C VAL A 168 -2.16 -8.23 -14.81
N SER A 169 -2.39 -7.12 -15.51
CA SER A 169 -2.26 -7.06 -16.97
C SER A 169 -0.79 -6.86 -17.39
N LEU A 170 -0.19 -7.88 -17.99
CA LEU A 170 1.08 -7.80 -18.69
C LEU A 170 0.85 -7.23 -20.10
N THR A 171 1.43 -6.06 -20.37
CA THR A 171 1.45 -5.43 -21.70
C THR A 171 2.86 -5.43 -22.30
N CYS A 172 2.97 -5.21 -23.62
CA CYS A 172 4.25 -5.09 -24.34
C CYS A 172 5.21 -4.12 -23.64
N ILE A 173 6.47 -4.53 -23.45
CA ILE A 173 7.49 -3.74 -22.75
C ILE A 173 7.78 -2.43 -23.50
N LEU A 174 7.83 -2.48 -24.84
CA LEU A 174 8.04 -1.29 -25.68
C LEU A 174 6.87 -0.31 -25.61
N CYS A 175 5.64 -0.81 -25.45
CA CYS A 175 4.45 0.03 -25.22
C CYS A 175 4.56 0.78 -23.88
N LYS A 176 4.94 0.08 -22.80
CA LYS A 176 5.22 0.72 -21.49
C LYS A 176 6.34 1.76 -21.61
N LEU A 177 7.38 1.45 -22.37
CA LEU A 177 8.52 2.35 -22.58
C LEU A 177 8.09 3.65 -23.28
N LEU A 178 7.27 3.57 -24.33
CA LEU A 178 6.69 4.75 -24.99
C LEU A 178 5.73 5.53 -24.07
N GLU A 179 4.90 4.85 -23.26
CA GLU A 179 4.10 5.51 -22.23
C GLU A 179 4.99 6.31 -21.27
N THR A 180 6.15 5.77 -20.85
CA THR A 180 7.07 6.53 -19.98
C THR A 180 7.58 7.80 -20.65
N PHE A 181 7.80 7.83 -21.97
CA PHE A 181 8.21 9.03 -22.71
C PHE A 181 7.09 10.08 -22.82
N VAL A 182 5.86 9.65 -23.12
CA VAL A 182 4.69 10.54 -23.19
C VAL A 182 4.40 11.16 -21.82
N ARG A 183 4.48 10.34 -20.76
CA ARG A 183 4.32 10.79 -19.38
C ARG A 183 5.39 11.79 -18.94
N ASP A 184 6.65 11.53 -19.29
CA ASP A 184 7.79 11.77 -18.40
C ASP A 184 7.91 13.19 -17.82
N HIS A 185 8.82 13.35 -16.84
CA HIS A 185 9.24 14.65 -16.34
C HIS A 185 9.51 15.68 -17.46
N ASN A 186 9.95 15.24 -18.64
CA ASN A 186 10.27 16.11 -19.77
C ASN A 186 9.10 16.44 -20.72
N PHE A 187 7.90 15.89 -20.51
CA PHE A 187 6.76 16.12 -21.41
C PHE A 187 5.43 16.43 -20.69
N MET A 188 4.52 15.47 -20.50
CA MET A 188 3.22 15.75 -19.85
C MET A 188 3.40 16.28 -18.42
N VAL A 189 4.25 15.67 -17.59
CA VAL A 189 4.53 16.16 -16.24
C VAL A 189 5.20 17.54 -16.27
N SER A 190 6.08 17.81 -17.24
CA SER A 190 6.72 19.13 -17.42
C SER A 190 5.69 20.22 -17.70
N HIS A 191 4.82 20.01 -18.69
CA HIS A 191 3.74 20.92 -19.05
C HIS A 191 2.84 21.25 -17.85
N MET A 192 2.45 20.22 -17.10
CA MET A 192 1.59 20.38 -15.91
C MET A 192 2.32 21.11 -14.75
N ARG A 193 3.65 20.96 -14.62
CA ARG A 193 4.48 21.69 -13.64
C ARG A 193 4.66 23.16 -14.02
N LEU A 194 5.10 23.45 -15.25
CA LEU A 194 5.32 24.81 -15.77
C LEU A 194 4.04 25.66 -15.68
N ASN A 195 2.91 25.07 -16.04
CA ASN A 195 1.60 25.73 -16.02
C ASN A 195 0.89 25.68 -14.64
N LYS A 196 1.52 25.14 -13.59
CA LYS A 196 0.96 25.00 -12.23
C LYS A 196 -0.43 24.33 -12.18
N LEU A 197 -0.60 23.26 -12.96
CA LEU A 197 -1.87 22.53 -13.11
C LEU A 197 -2.05 21.42 -12.06
N PHE A 198 -0.97 21.03 -11.36
CA PHE A 198 -1.05 20.15 -10.18
C PHE A 198 -1.56 20.91 -8.95
N SER A 199 -2.25 20.19 -8.05
CA SER A 199 -2.59 20.73 -6.73
C SER A 199 -1.38 20.65 -5.81
N ASP A 200 -1.14 21.69 -5.01
CA ASP A 200 -0.09 21.67 -3.99
C ASP A 200 -0.30 20.57 -2.94
N TYR A 201 -1.53 20.06 -2.79
CA TYR A 201 -1.89 18.95 -1.91
C TYR A 201 -1.93 17.57 -2.61
N GLN A 202 -1.51 17.46 -3.87
CA GLN A 202 -1.41 16.16 -4.57
C GLN A 202 -0.06 15.51 -4.27
N PHE A 203 -0.01 14.53 -3.37
CA PHE A 203 1.24 13.85 -3.01
C PHE A 203 1.48 12.56 -3.79
N GLY A 204 0.42 11.77 -4.04
CA GLY A 204 0.54 10.52 -4.80
C GLY A 204 0.91 10.71 -6.28
N PHE A 205 1.77 9.83 -6.78
CA PHE A 205 2.21 9.72 -8.18
C PHE A 205 2.99 10.93 -8.74
N LEU A 206 3.59 11.77 -7.89
CA LEU A 206 4.47 12.87 -8.30
C LEU A 206 5.88 12.69 -7.72
N SER A 207 6.91 12.76 -8.57
CA SER A 207 8.32 12.75 -8.14
C SER A 207 8.61 13.91 -7.18
N GLY A 208 9.29 13.60 -6.06
CA GLY A 208 9.57 14.53 -4.97
C GLY A 208 8.45 14.67 -3.94
N ARG A 209 7.49 13.74 -3.90
CA ARG A 209 6.40 13.68 -2.91
C ARG A 209 6.15 12.23 -2.48
N SER A 210 5.85 12.04 -1.20
CA SER A 210 5.58 10.73 -0.58
C SER A 210 4.31 10.76 0.28
N THR A 211 3.85 9.59 0.73
CA THR A 211 2.83 9.44 1.77
C THR A 211 3.28 10.07 3.08
N THR A 212 4.55 9.87 3.49
CA THR A 212 5.15 10.49 4.68
C THR A 212 5.07 12.02 4.64
N LEU A 213 5.39 12.63 3.48
CA LEU A 213 5.30 14.09 3.31
C LEU A 213 3.84 14.60 3.36
N GLN A 214 2.88 13.79 2.89
CA GLN A 214 1.46 14.09 3.02
C GLN A 214 1.01 14.05 4.47
N LEU A 215 1.42 13.02 5.21
CA LEU A 215 1.11 12.86 6.63
C LEU A 215 1.69 14.01 7.44
N LEU A 216 2.98 14.32 7.28
CA LEU A 216 3.65 15.43 7.97
C LEU A 216 2.92 16.77 7.73
N HIS A 217 2.53 17.06 6.49
CA HIS A 217 1.82 18.29 6.14
C HIS A 217 0.39 18.35 6.72
N VAL A 218 -0.27 17.20 6.89
CA VAL A 218 -1.58 17.11 7.55
C VAL A 218 -1.42 17.28 9.07
N LEU A 219 -0.47 16.59 9.69
CA LEU A 219 -0.18 16.70 11.13
C LEU A 219 0.20 18.13 11.52
N GLU A 220 1.13 18.77 10.81
CA GLU A 220 1.52 20.18 11.04
C GLU A 220 0.30 21.11 11.04
N LYS A 221 -0.64 20.89 10.12
CA LYS A 221 -1.89 21.67 10.02
C LYS A 221 -2.86 21.33 11.14
N TRP A 222 -2.94 20.08 11.57
CA TRP A 222 -3.82 19.63 12.65
C TRP A 222 -3.34 20.14 14.01
N THR A 223 -2.08 19.93 14.37
CA THR A 223 -1.51 20.44 15.63
C THR A 223 -1.72 21.95 15.75
N LYS A 224 -1.45 22.73 14.70
CA LYS A 224 -1.72 24.18 14.68
C LYS A 224 -3.19 24.57 14.89
N ILE A 225 -4.15 23.73 14.53
CA ILE A 225 -5.58 24.02 14.80
C ILE A 225 -5.89 23.73 16.28
N LEU A 226 -5.37 22.63 16.82
CA LEU A 226 -5.55 22.22 18.21
C LEU A 226 -4.87 23.21 19.19
N ASP A 227 -3.64 23.64 18.91
CA ASP A 227 -2.90 24.64 19.70
C ASP A 227 -3.64 25.98 19.82
N ASN A 228 -4.44 26.32 18.80
CA ASN A 228 -5.28 27.53 18.77
C ASN A 228 -6.69 27.30 19.36
N GLY A 229 -6.94 26.15 20.01
CA GLY A 229 -8.23 25.81 20.62
C GLY A 229 -9.35 25.46 19.62
N GLY A 230 -9.00 25.11 18.38
CA GLY A 230 -9.95 24.69 17.35
C GLY A 230 -10.20 23.18 17.34
N SER A 231 -11.33 22.76 16.76
CA SER A 231 -11.68 21.34 16.54
C SER A 231 -11.41 20.90 15.10
N ILE A 232 -11.22 19.59 14.89
CA ILE A 232 -10.91 19.00 13.57
C ILE A 232 -11.86 17.84 13.28
N ASP A 233 -12.59 17.94 12.18
CA ASP A 233 -13.35 16.84 11.58
C ASP A 233 -12.65 16.35 10.31
N THR A 234 -12.43 15.04 10.17
CA THR A 234 -11.75 14.43 9.02
C THR A 234 -12.68 13.50 8.24
N ILE A 235 -12.74 13.69 6.92
CA ILE A 235 -13.53 12.85 6.01
C ILE A 235 -12.57 12.11 5.07
N TYR A 236 -12.42 10.80 5.27
CA TYR A 236 -11.70 9.93 4.36
C TYR A 236 -12.61 9.50 3.19
N LEU A 237 -12.10 9.63 1.97
CA LEU A 237 -12.81 9.27 0.73
C LEU A 237 -11.95 8.32 -0.10
N ASP A 238 -12.47 7.13 -0.39
CA ASP A 238 -11.85 6.19 -1.33
C ASP A 238 -12.74 5.98 -2.57
N PHE A 239 -12.09 5.79 -3.73
CA PHE A 239 -12.74 5.58 -5.02
C PHE A 239 -12.68 4.09 -5.40
N MET A 240 -13.82 3.41 -5.26
CA MET A 240 -13.97 2.01 -5.69
C MET A 240 -13.45 1.80 -7.13
N LYS A 241 -12.39 0.98 -7.25
CA LYS A 241 -11.79 0.56 -8.54
C LYS A 241 -11.37 1.75 -9.42
N ALA A 242 -10.84 2.83 -8.82
CA ALA A 242 -10.61 4.14 -9.46
C ALA A 242 -9.99 4.15 -10.87
N PHE A 243 -9.13 3.17 -11.22
CA PHE A 243 -8.49 3.05 -12.54
C PHE A 243 -9.33 2.30 -13.58
N ASP A 244 -10.24 1.45 -13.15
CA ASP A 244 -11.10 0.64 -14.02
C ASP A 244 -12.40 1.37 -14.37
N THR A 245 -12.79 2.32 -13.51
CA THR A 245 -13.99 3.14 -13.59
C THR A 245 -13.73 4.53 -14.19
N VAL A 246 -12.58 4.77 -14.83
CA VAL A 246 -12.28 6.07 -15.49
C VAL A 246 -13.09 6.19 -16.79
N PRO A 247 -14.05 7.13 -16.91
CA PRO A 247 -14.76 7.40 -18.16
C PRO A 247 -13.81 8.02 -19.21
N HIS A 248 -13.65 7.36 -20.36
CA HIS A 248 -12.68 7.77 -21.37
C HIS A 248 -13.02 9.14 -21.98
N LYS A 249 -14.30 9.45 -22.25
CA LYS A 249 -14.64 10.73 -22.88
C LYS A 249 -14.40 11.93 -21.97
N ARG A 250 -14.71 11.78 -20.68
CA ARG A 250 -14.44 12.82 -19.66
C ARG A 250 -12.93 13.00 -19.42
N LEU A 251 -12.16 11.92 -19.44
CA LEU A 251 -10.69 11.94 -19.39
C LEU A 251 -10.10 12.76 -20.55
N ILE A 252 -10.57 12.52 -21.79
CA ILE A 252 -10.17 13.30 -22.97
C ILE A 252 -10.60 14.77 -22.87
N GLY A 253 -11.83 15.06 -22.41
CA GLY A 253 -12.28 16.43 -22.16
C GLY A 253 -11.40 17.18 -21.16
N LYS A 254 -10.91 16.48 -20.12
CA LYS A 254 -10.03 17.03 -19.09
C LYS A 254 -8.59 17.24 -19.56
N LEU A 255 -8.08 16.39 -20.46
CA LEU A 255 -6.81 16.66 -21.15
C LEU A 255 -6.89 17.93 -21.99
N LYS A 256 -8.01 18.17 -22.68
CA LYS A 256 -8.25 19.40 -23.45
C LYS A 256 -8.30 20.64 -22.54
N SER A 257 -8.93 20.55 -21.36
CA SER A 257 -8.98 21.71 -20.43
C SER A 257 -7.63 22.05 -19.79
N TYR A 258 -6.67 21.13 -19.75
CA TYR A 258 -5.27 21.39 -19.37
C TYR A 258 -4.37 21.88 -20.51
N GLY A 259 -4.92 22.08 -21.71
CA GLY A 259 -4.17 22.55 -22.88
C GLY A 259 -3.08 21.58 -23.34
N ILE A 260 -3.31 20.27 -23.15
CA ILE A 260 -2.47 19.23 -23.75
C ILE A 260 -2.70 19.22 -25.27
N ALA A 261 -1.64 19.04 -26.05
CA ALA A 261 -1.71 19.08 -27.52
C ALA A 261 -2.64 17.99 -28.11
N GLU A 262 -3.41 18.32 -29.15
CA GLU A 262 -4.39 17.43 -29.78
C GLU A 262 -3.75 16.16 -30.36
N GLU A 263 -2.48 16.26 -30.80
CA GLU A 263 -1.60 15.15 -31.19
C GLU A 263 -1.54 14.07 -30.11
N ILE A 264 -1.27 14.50 -28.88
CA ILE A 264 -1.06 13.64 -27.71
C ILE A 264 -2.39 13.12 -27.19
N ILE A 265 -3.43 13.95 -27.23
CA ILE A 265 -4.80 13.54 -26.91
C ILE A 265 -5.29 12.47 -27.88
N SER A 266 -5.00 12.60 -29.17
CA SER A 266 -5.31 11.60 -30.20
C SER A 266 -4.55 10.29 -29.95
N TRP A 267 -3.25 10.38 -29.65
CA TRP A 267 -2.42 9.22 -29.30
C TRP A 267 -2.94 8.50 -28.04
N VAL A 268 -3.27 9.24 -26.96
CA VAL A 268 -3.87 8.68 -25.73
C VAL A 268 -5.24 8.06 -26.02
N THR A 269 -6.06 8.68 -26.87
CA THR A 269 -7.34 8.11 -27.31
C THR A 269 -7.13 6.78 -28.04
N SER A 270 -6.13 6.69 -28.91
CA SER A 270 -5.77 5.44 -29.62
C SER A 270 -5.19 4.37 -28.68
N PHE A 271 -4.41 4.78 -27.67
CA PHE A 271 -3.84 3.91 -26.65
C PHE A 271 -4.91 3.28 -25.73
N LEU A 272 -5.98 4.02 -25.42
CA LEU A 272 -7.10 3.54 -24.61
C LEU A 272 -8.13 2.73 -25.41
N SER A 273 -8.22 2.95 -26.73
CA SER A 273 -9.28 2.39 -27.58
C SER A 273 -8.88 1.12 -28.32
N GLY A 274 -9.80 0.15 -28.39
CA GLY A 274 -9.62 -1.09 -29.16
C GLY A 274 -8.67 -2.10 -28.52
N ARG A 275 -8.51 -2.05 -27.18
CA ARG A 275 -7.72 -3.03 -26.43
C ARG A 275 -8.48 -4.33 -26.22
N LYS A 276 -7.75 -5.45 -26.22
CA LYS A 276 -8.25 -6.79 -25.90
C LYS A 276 -7.33 -7.46 -24.88
N GLN A 277 -7.88 -8.31 -24.04
CA GLN A 277 -7.15 -9.03 -23.00
C GLN A 277 -7.49 -10.51 -23.00
N GLN A 278 -6.53 -11.35 -22.64
CA GLN A 278 -6.72 -12.78 -22.37
C GLN A 278 -6.09 -13.14 -21.03
N VAL A 279 -6.64 -14.08 -20.28
CA VAL A 279 -6.05 -14.58 -19.02
C VAL A 279 -5.14 -15.76 -19.33
N ARG A 280 -4.00 -15.86 -18.62
CA ARG A 280 -3.07 -16.99 -18.69
C ARG A 280 -3.01 -17.74 -17.36
N VAL A 281 -3.21 -19.05 -17.39
CA VAL A 281 -3.09 -19.98 -16.26
C VAL A 281 -2.17 -21.12 -16.67
N ASN A 282 -1.03 -21.29 -16.00
CA ASN A 282 -0.05 -22.36 -16.26
C ASN A 282 0.36 -22.56 -17.74
N GLY A 283 0.31 -21.51 -18.56
CA GLY A 283 0.59 -21.58 -20.00
C GLY A 283 -0.62 -21.86 -20.90
N SER A 284 -1.78 -22.21 -20.32
CA SER A 284 -3.08 -22.16 -21.01
C SER A 284 -3.61 -20.73 -21.07
N TYR A 285 -4.36 -20.40 -22.13
CA TYR A 285 -4.91 -19.07 -22.38
C TYR A 285 -6.43 -19.12 -22.54
N SER A 286 -7.12 -18.09 -22.04
CA SER A 286 -8.53 -17.83 -22.34
C SER A 286 -8.70 -17.31 -23.76
N GLU A 287 -9.94 -17.16 -24.22
CA GLU A 287 -10.20 -16.33 -25.41
C GLU A 287 -9.92 -14.85 -25.12
N PHE A 288 -9.65 -14.09 -26.18
CA PHE A 288 -9.48 -12.64 -26.09
C PHE A 288 -10.83 -11.93 -25.92
N LYS A 289 -10.98 -11.18 -24.82
CA LYS A 289 -12.15 -10.34 -24.56
C LYS A 289 -11.82 -8.86 -24.75
N GLN A 290 -12.75 -8.12 -25.32
CA GLN A 290 -12.59 -6.68 -25.53
C GLN A 290 -12.64 -5.93 -24.19
N VAL A 291 -11.73 -4.97 -24.00
CA VAL A 291 -11.68 -4.15 -22.79
C VAL A 291 -12.63 -2.96 -22.95
N VAL A 292 -13.84 -3.08 -22.40
CA VAL A 292 -14.91 -2.07 -22.48
C VAL A 292 -14.94 -1.24 -21.19
N LYS A 293 -13.88 -0.48 -20.88
CA LYS A 293 -13.84 0.39 -19.69
C LYS A 293 -14.55 1.72 -19.95
N ASN A 294 -15.66 2.00 -19.26
CA ASN A 294 -16.47 3.22 -19.43
C ASN A 294 -17.54 3.31 -18.28
N CYS A 295 -17.74 4.42 -17.55
CA CYS A 295 -18.38 4.35 -16.20
C CYS A 295 -19.90 4.66 -16.06
N LYS A 296 -20.64 3.84 -15.29
CA LYS A 296 -21.91 4.18 -14.61
C LYS A 296 -21.92 3.63 -13.18
N SER A 297 -22.57 4.34 -12.24
CA SER A 297 -22.60 3.98 -10.82
C SER A 297 -23.85 3.17 -10.43
N ARG A 298 -23.64 1.94 -9.92
CA ARG A 298 -24.18 1.40 -8.65
C ARG A 298 -23.89 -0.11 -8.56
N GLN A 299 -23.47 -0.52 -7.36
CA GLN A 299 -23.41 -1.90 -6.84
C GLN A 299 -22.49 -2.93 -7.54
N ILE A 300 -21.87 -3.77 -6.69
CA ILE A 300 -21.22 -5.08 -6.95
C ILE A 300 -19.70 -5.12 -7.30
N LEU A 301 -19.05 -6.02 -6.55
CA LEU A 301 -17.69 -6.60 -6.41
C LEU A 301 -16.69 -6.60 -7.61
N GLY A 302 -15.37 -6.76 -7.31
CA GLY A 302 -14.18 -6.95 -8.21
C GLY A 302 -13.89 -5.82 -9.21
N VAL A 303 -12.79 -5.06 -9.28
CA VAL A 303 -11.33 -5.33 -9.36
C VAL A 303 -10.91 -5.87 -10.75
N ALA A 304 -10.45 -4.98 -11.64
CA ALA A 304 -9.93 -5.28 -12.99
C ALA A 304 -8.60 -4.52 -13.30
N GLN A 305 -7.71 -4.43 -12.30
CA GLN A 305 -6.47 -3.64 -12.33
C GLN A 305 -5.58 -3.93 -13.55
N THR A 306 -5.24 -2.87 -14.28
CA THR A 306 -4.11 -2.83 -15.21
C THR A 306 -2.79 -2.56 -14.47
N ASP A 307 -1.66 -2.96 -15.09
CA ASP A 307 -0.27 -2.85 -14.57
C ASP A 307 -0.01 -1.55 -13.78
N ALA A 308 0.83 -1.63 -12.75
CA ALA A 308 1.35 -0.48 -12.00
C ALA A 308 1.91 0.62 -12.91
N ASN A 309 2.48 0.26 -14.06
CA ASN A 309 3.03 1.20 -15.03
C ASN A 309 1.97 1.89 -15.91
N THR A 310 0.87 1.20 -16.28
CA THR A 310 -0.24 1.80 -17.05
C THR A 310 -1.12 2.71 -16.20
N ARG A 311 -0.90 2.75 -14.88
CA ARG A 311 -1.57 3.70 -13.97
C ARG A 311 -1.27 5.15 -14.32
N SER A 312 -0.30 5.45 -15.20
CA SER A 312 0.49 6.67 -15.10
C SER A 312 -0.01 7.86 -15.91
N ILE A 313 -0.48 7.67 -17.15
CA ILE A 313 -1.18 8.75 -17.87
C ILE A 313 -2.58 8.97 -17.26
N SER A 314 -3.30 7.88 -16.96
CA SER A 314 -4.63 7.96 -16.37
C SER A 314 -4.64 8.54 -14.94
N SER A 315 -3.65 8.28 -14.08
CA SER A 315 -3.56 8.90 -12.75
C SER A 315 -3.29 10.40 -12.81
N LEU A 316 -2.42 10.84 -13.73
CA LEU A 316 -2.03 12.25 -13.90
C LEU A 316 -3.23 13.15 -14.18
N VAL A 317 -4.20 12.63 -14.93
CA VAL A 317 -5.40 13.35 -15.34
C VAL A 317 -6.59 13.04 -14.43
N ALA A 318 -6.72 11.83 -13.88
CA ALA A 318 -7.82 11.51 -12.97
C ALA A 318 -7.76 12.38 -11.69
N LYS A 319 -6.58 12.47 -11.05
CA LYS A 319 -6.43 13.09 -9.71
C LYS A 319 -6.27 14.62 -9.70
N THR A 320 -6.16 15.28 -10.84
CA THR A 320 -5.93 16.74 -10.90
C THR A 320 -7.20 17.56 -10.68
N ARG A 321 -7.16 18.43 -9.66
CA ARG A 321 -8.01 19.57 -9.24
C ARG A 321 -9.54 19.62 -9.44
N GLU A 322 -10.13 19.16 -10.54
CA GLU A 322 -11.52 19.50 -10.92
C GLU A 322 -12.61 18.44 -10.75
N LEU A 323 -12.28 17.17 -10.45
CA LEU A 323 -13.33 16.21 -10.03
C LEU A 323 -14.02 16.67 -8.73
N CYS A 324 -13.35 17.47 -7.91
CA CYS A 324 -13.90 18.07 -6.69
C CYS A 324 -14.73 19.34 -6.93
N HIS A 325 -14.67 19.96 -8.13
CA HIS A 325 -15.35 21.23 -8.39
C HIS A 325 -16.71 21.10 -9.07
N HIS A 326 -17.07 19.91 -9.57
CA HIS A 326 -18.48 19.63 -9.81
C HIS A 326 -19.20 19.46 -8.48
N ARG A 327 -19.84 20.55 -8.03
CA ARG A 327 -20.93 20.52 -7.06
C ARG A 327 -22.05 19.63 -7.59
N GLN A 328 -21.93 18.31 -7.43
CA GLN A 328 -23.05 17.63 -6.81
C GLN A 328 -23.22 18.30 -5.46
N ARG A 329 -24.27 19.13 -5.35
CA ARG A 329 -24.90 19.35 -4.06
C ARG A 329 -25.34 17.98 -3.58
N VAL A 330 -24.46 17.30 -2.84
CA VAL A 330 -24.94 16.52 -1.71
C VAL A 330 -25.64 17.55 -0.84
N GLN A 331 -26.95 17.68 -1.02
CA GLN A 331 -27.79 18.19 0.05
C GLN A 331 -27.65 17.15 1.17
N ILE A 332 -26.63 17.34 2.01
CA ILE A 332 -26.75 16.97 3.41
C ILE A 332 -28.03 17.68 3.83
N SER A 333 -29.10 16.90 4.00
CA SER A 333 -30.40 17.46 4.34
C SER A 333 -30.19 18.29 5.60
N SER A 334 -30.66 19.53 5.59
CA SER A 334 -30.46 20.48 6.70
C SER A 334 -31.03 19.97 8.03
N HIS A 335 -31.81 18.89 8.00
CA HIS A 335 -32.24 18.13 9.17
C HIS A 335 -31.10 17.44 9.96
N LEU A 336 -29.95 17.11 9.35
CA LEU A 336 -28.79 16.56 10.09
C LEU A 336 -27.90 17.66 10.72
N LEU A 337 -28.04 18.92 10.30
CA LEU A 337 -27.36 20.07 10.90
C LEU A 337 -28.29 20.98 11.70
N GLN A 338 -29.51 20.50 12.01
CA GLN A 338 -30.45 21.15 12.92
C GLN A 338 -30.41 20.53 14.33
N ARG A 339 -29.26 20.61 15.00
CA ARG A 339 -29.32 20.87 16.45
C ARG A 339 -29.92 22.26 16.59
N LYS A 340 -31.20 22.34 16.97
CA LYS A 340 -31.85 23.62 17.31
C LYS A 340 -30.97 24.29 18.37
N PRO A 341 -30.67 25.60 18.28
CA PRO A 341 -30.11 26.29 19.42
C PRO A 341 -31.09 26.12 20.58
N THR A 342 -30.64 25.50 21.67
CA THR A 342 -31.39 25.49 22.93
C THR A 342 -31.64 26.94 23.29
N LYS A 343 -32.93 27.32 23.35
CA LYS A 343 -33.31 28.71 23.61
C LYS A 343 -32.73 29.10 24.96
N HIS A 344 -31.73 29.98 24.95
CA HIS A 344 -31.24 30.62 26.16
C HIS A 344 -32.42 31.29 26.86
N CYS A 345 -32.84 30.72 27.99
CA CYS A 345 -33.76 31.38 28.90
C CYS A 345 -32.93 32.40 29.68
N SER A 346 -32.77 33.59 29.13
CA SER A 346 -31.97 34.69 29.69
C SER A 346 -32.55 35.30 30.98
N ASN A 347 -33.43 34.58 31.70
CA ASN A 347 -34.06 35.04 32.93
C ASN A 347 -34.54 33.93 33.89
N CYS A 348 -33.98 32.71 33.85
CA CYS A 348 -34.14 31.78 34.99
C CYS A 348 -32.88 31.78 35.86
N SER A 349 -33.01 32.17 37.12
CA SER A 349 -31.99 31.99 38.16
C SER A 349 -31.88 30.54 38.68
N CYS A 350 -32.35 29.57 37.88
CA CYS A 350 -32.36 28.16 38.19
C CYS A 350 -31.19 27.42 37.50
N GLY A 351 -30.03 27.37 38.16
CA GLY A 351 -28.83 26.64 37.70
C GLY A 351 -28.95 25.11 37.70
N VAL A 352 -30.15 24.58 37.42
CA VAL A 352 -30.54 23.17 37.64
C VAL A 352 -30.53 22.38 36.33
N HIS A 353 -30.79 23.02 35.18
CA HIS A 353 -30.96 22.31 33.91
C HIS A 353 -29.66 21.99 33.17
N SER A 354 -28.62 22.82 33.26
CA SER A 354 -27.32 22.54 32.61
C SER A 354 -26.44 21.59 33.41
N LYS A 355 -26.65 21.47 34.73
CA LYS A 355 -25.86 20.60 35.59
C LYS A 355 -26.37 19.15 35.54
N ALA A 356 -27.68 18.96 35.59
CA ALA A 356 -28.29 17.62 35.55
C ALA A 356 -28.06 16.86 34.23
N GLU A 357 -28.00 17.55 33.08
CA GLU A 357 -27.71 16.91 31.79
C GLU A 357 -26.24 16.48 31.65
N VAL A 358 -25.31 17.21 32.28
CA VAL A 358 -23.89 16.83 32.38
C VAL A 358 -23.72 15.68 33.37
N GLU A 359 -24.25 15.82 34.59
CA GLU A 359 -24.22 14.79 35.64
C GLU A 359 -24.87 13.45 35.18
N GLN A 360 -25.86 13.48 34.28
CA GLN A 360 -26.41 12.26 33.69
C GLN A 360 -25.49 11.64 32.63
N GLY A 361 -24.89 12.45 31.76
CA GLY A 361 -23.93 11.98 30.75
C GLY A 361 -22.69 11.34 31.38
N ASP A 362 -22.14 11.98 32.41
CA ASP A 362 -20.98 11.50 33.16
C ASP A 362 -21.31 10.20 33.91
N LEU A 363 -22.53 10.08 34.47
CA LEU A 363 -23.00 8.85 35.12
C LEU A 363 -23.23 7.68 34.13
N GLU A 364 -23.67 7.96 32.90
CA GLU A 364 -23.80 6.96 31.85
C GLU A 364 -22.43 6.53 31.32
N PHE A 365 -21.47 7.45 31.21
CA PHE A 365 -20.09 7.15 30.79
C PHE A 365 -19.29 6.41 31.88
N SER A 366 -19.40 6.79 33.14
CA SER A 366 -18.77 6.09 34.28
C SER A 366 -19.25 4.63 34.39
N LYS A 367 -20.54 4.36 34.14
CA LYS A 367 -21.08 2.98 34.04
C LYS A 367 -20.54 2.18 32.85
N PHE A 368 -20.30 2.85 31.71
CA PHE A 368 -19.67 2.22 30.56
C PHE A 368 -18.21 1.85 30.88
N LEU A 369 -17.45 2.77 31.48
CA LEU A 369 -16.07 2.52 31.89
C LEU A 369 -15.96 1.38 32.91
N ASP A 370 -16.88 1.28 33.87
CA ASP A 370 -16.92 0.13 34.82
C ASP A 370 -17.05 -1.23 34.12
N GLU A 371 -17.85 -1.32 33.06
CA GLU A 371 -18.04 -2.55 32.29
C GLU A 371 -16.86 -2.82 31.33
N GLU A 372 -16.30 -1.79 30.68
CA GLU A 372 -15.13 -1.91 29.81
C GLU A 372 -13.87 -2.34 30.59
N ILE A 373 -13.62 -1.70 31.75
CA ILE A 373 -12.52 -2.07 32.67
C ILE A 373 -12.68 -3.51 33.15
N ARG A 374 -13.91 -3.97 33.37
CA ARG A 374 -14.19 -5.37 33.78
C ARG A 374 -13.87 -6.33 32.63
N GLN A 375 -14.31 -6.04 31.41
CA GLN A 375 -14.06 -6.89 30.24
C GLN A 375 -12.58 -6.97 29.89
N GLU A 376 -11.84 -5.86 29.92
CA GLU A 376 -10.39 -5.87 29.64
C GLU A 376 -9.57 -6.59 30.73
N LYS A 377 -9.97 -6.49 32.00
CA LYS A 377 -9.37 -7.30 33.08
C LYS A 377 -9.69 -8.80 32.95
N GLU A 378 -10.84 -9.16 32.38
CA GLU A 378 -11.21 -10.56 32.11
C GLU A 378 -10.49 -11.13 30.86
N ARG A 379 -10.03 -10.26 29.94
CA ARG A 379 -9.28 -10.62 28.73
C ARG A 379 -7.78 -10.89 28.96
N THR A 380 -7.25 -10.69 30.16
CA THR A 380 -5.79 -10.75 30.39
C THR A 380 -5.17 -12.09 30.03
N VAL A 381 -4.33 -12.10 29.00
CA VAL A 381 -3.22 -13.05 28.89
C VAL A 381 -2.27 -12.79 30.06
N PRO A 382 -1.70 -13.83 30.71
CA PRO A 382 -0.81 -13.63 31.85
C PRO A 382 0.32 -12.68 31.49
N LEU A 383 0.45 -11.56 32.24
CA LEU A 383 1.38 -10.48 31.94
C LEU A 383 2.80 -11.03 31.72
N VAL A 384 3.24 -11.03 30.46
CA VAL A 384 4.62 -11.31 30.08
C VAL A 384 5.45 -10.10 30.47
N ASN A 385 5.77 -9.99 31.76
CA ASN A 385 6.52 -8.85 32.32
C ASN A 385 8.02 -8.87 31.96
N THR A 386 8.48 -9.89 31.23
CA THR A 386 9.89 -10.14 30.96
C THR A 386 10.08 -10.62 29.53
N VAL A 387 10.84 -9.86 28.73
CA VAL A 387 11.42 -10.39 27.50
C VAL A 387 12.67 -11.19 27.88
N LYS A 388 12.73 -12.46 27.51
CA LYS A 388 13.73 -13.39 28.04
C LYS A 388 15.15 -12.96 27.66
N ASP A 389 16.06 -12.95 28.64
CA ASP A 389 17.48 -12.61 28.49
C ASP A 389 17.76 -11.10 28.18
N TRP A 390 16.81 -10.21 28.51
CA TRP A 390 16.94 -8.75 28.44
C TRP A 390 16.56 -8.05 29.76
N ASP A 391 17.24 -6.95 30.09
CA ASP A 391 16.84 -5.98 31.12
C ASP A 391 15.76 -5.06 30.54
N VAL A 392 14.71 -4.75 31.32
CA VAL A 392 13.52 -4.02 30.84
C VAL A 392 13.35 -2.73 31.64
N GLN A 393 13.48 -1.59 30.98
CA GLN A 393 13.26 -0.27 31.55
C GLN A 393 12.04 0.38 30.90
N LYS A 394 11.20 1.02 31.71
CA LYS A 394 9.90 1.59 31.33
C LYS A 394 9.86 3.05 31.77
N ASP A 395 9.57 3.95 30.84
CA ASP A 395 9.25 5.36 31.11
C ASP A 395 7.89 5.66 30.49
N ASP A 396 6.84 5.34 31.24
CA ASP A 396 5.45 5.36 30.81
C ASP A 396 5.17 4.59 29.51
N ALA A 397 5.02 5.29 28.37
CA ALA A 397 4.79 4.67 27.06
C ALA A 397 6.08 4.31 26.30
N GLU A 398 7.24 4.77 26.76
CA GLU A 398 8.55 4.40 26.20
C GLU A 398 9.13 3.18 26.92
N VAL A 399 9.62 2.21 26.15
CA VAL A 399 10.24 0.98 26.66
C VAL A 399 11.63 0.82 26.07
N THR A 400 12.59 0.56 26.95
CA THR A 400 13.98 0.23 26.59
C THR A 400 14.31 -1.17 27.07
N LEU A 401 14.61 -2.08 26.15
CA LEU A 401 15.22 -3.36 26.43
C LEU A 401 16.74 -3.21 26.32
N SER A 402 17.52 -3.76 27.24
CA SER A 402 19.00 -3.77 27.10
C SER A 402 19.66 -5.07 27.52
N LYS A 403 20.79 -5.40 26.89
CA LYS A 403 21.67 -6.52 27.29
C LYS A 403 23.11 -6.28 26.85
N SER A 404 24.05 -6.97 27.47
CA SER A 404 25.48 -6.87 27.14
C SER A 404 25.97 -8.18 26.52
N ILE A 405 26.62 -8.10 25.36
CA ILE A 405 27.26 -9.24 24.70
C ILE A 405 28.74 -8.91 24.49
N GLY A 406 29.61 -9.53 25.29
CA GLY A 406 31.05 -9.24 25.28
C GLY A 406 31.35 -7.79 25.65
N ASN A 407 31.91 -7.03 24.71
CA ASN A 407 32.28 -5.62 24.86
C ASN A 407 31.26 -4.66 24.17
N GLU A 408 30.09 -5.15 23.80
CA GLU A 408 29.01 -4.38 23.16
C GLU A 408 27.78 -4.35 24.08
N GLN A 409 27.17 -3.17 24.21
CA GLN A 409 25.84 -3.03 24.82
C GLN A 409 24.83 -2.93 23.68
N ILE A 410 23.79 -3.76 23.74
CA ILE A 410 22.67 -3.75 22.80
C ILE A 410 21.49 -3.11 23.53
N ARG A 411 20.81 -2.17 22.88
CA ARG A 411 19.56 -1.58 23.34
C ARG A 411 18.51 -1.70 22.26
N LEU A 412 17.25 -1.79 22.65
CA LEU A 412 16.11 -1.72 21.75
C LEU A 412 15.08 -0.79 22.38
N HIS A 413 14.73 0.27 21.67
CA HIS A 413 13.82 1.32 22.10
C HIS A 413 12.52 1.23 21.30
N PHE A 414 11.37 1.33 21.96
CA PHE A 414 10.07 1.36 21.30
C PHE A 414 9.00 2.04 22.15
N ASN A 415 8.03 2.66 21.48
CA ASN A 415 6.84 3.24 22.10
C ASN A 415 5.63 2.29 21.93
N ILE A 416 4.76 2.19 22.94
CA ILE A 416 3.57 1.32 22.90
C ILE A 416 2.26 2.00 22.44
N ASN A 417 2.25 3.32 22.23
CA ASN A 417 1.02 4.04 21.87
C ASN A 417 0.50 3.66 20.48
N ASN A 418 -0.81 3.38 20.38
CA ASN A 418 -1.54 3.14 19.12
C ASN A 418 -1.09 1.89 18.30
N MET A 419 -0.51 0.87 18.93
CA MET A 419 0.15 -0.25 18.21
C MET A 419 -0.77 -1.43 17.84
N VAL A 420 -2.07 -1.32 18.09
CA VAL A 420 -3.10 -2.39 18.00
C VAL A 420 -3.55 -2.66 16.54
N ASP A 421 -3.09 -3.76 15.95
CA ASP A 421 -3.39 -4.17 14.56
C ASP A 421 -4.77 -4.87 14.45
N VAL A 422 -5.82 -4.13 14.10
CA VAL A 422 -7.19 -4.65 13.91
C VAL A 422 -7.34 -5.47 12.62
N SER A 423 -6.63 -6.60 12.57
CA SER A 423 -6.73 -7.62 11.53
C SER A 423 -7.95 -8.53 11.76
N PRO A 424 -8.82 -8.78 10.76
CA PRO A 424 -9.97 -9.68 10.91
C PRO A 424 -9.53 -11.13 11.15
N PRO A 425 -10.25 -11.92 11.97
CA PRO A 425 -9.83 -13.26 12.36
C PRO A 425 -9.67 -14.19 11.15
N GLU A 426 -8.55 -14.92 11.13
CA GLU A 426 -8.28 -15.91 10.08
C GLU A 426 -9.21 -17.12 10.23
N SER A 427 -9.93 -17.46 9.16
CA SER A 427 -10.70 -18.70 9.11
C SER A 427 -9.74 -19.91 9.07
N LYS A 428 -9.44 -20.47 10.24
CA LYS A 428 -8.63 -21.70 10.36
C LYS A 428 -9.25 -22.81 9.53
N GLY A 429 -8.44 -23.44 8.69
CA GLY A 429 -8.80 -24.69 8.03
C GLY A 429 -8.93 -25.82 9.06
N GLU A 430 -9.83 -26.76 8.80
CA GLU A 430 -9.98 -27.97 9.60
C GLU A 430 -8.70 -28.84 9.55
N TYR A 431 -8.63 -29.81 10.46
CA TYR A 431 -7.52 -30.76 10.71
C TYR A 431 -6.38 -30.26 11.64
N GLU A 432 -6.63 -30.29 12.94
CA GLU A 432 -5.90 -31.16 13.88
C GLU A 432 -6.64 -31.21 15.23
N GLU A 433 -7.19 -32.37 15.61
CA GLU A 433 -7.70 -32.60 16.97
C GLU A 433 -6.51 -32.80 17.92
N GLY A 434 -6.38 -31.99 18.99
CA GLY A 434 -5.47 -32.37 20.07
C GLY A 434 -4.70 -31.29 20.85
N ASN A 435 -5.18 -30.06 21.02
CA ASN A 435 -5.06 -29.40 22.33
C ASN A 435 -5.98 -28.17 22.46
N GLN A 436 -6.67 -28.04 23.59
CA GLN A 436 -7.45 -26.83 23.90
C GLN A 436 -6.54 -25.77 24.49
N ASN A 437 -6.38 -24.64 23.78
CA ASN A 437 -6.00 -23.35 24.36
C ASN A 437 -6.69 -22.24 23.53
N ASN A 438 -7.64 -21.54 24.15
CA ASN A 438 -8.58 -20.63 23.47
C ASN A 438 -8.01 -19.21 23.25
N ASN A 439 -6.82 -19.07 22.68
CA ASN A 439 -6.17 -17.77 22.41
C ASN A 439 -6.06 -17.50 20.90
N ALA A 440 -7.20 -17.46 20.19
CA ALA A 440 -7.22 -17.35 18.71
C ALA A 440 -7.72 -16.01 18.14
N ASP A 441 -8.30 -15.14 18.96
CA ASP A 441 -8.92 -13.87 18.55
C ASP A 441 -8.29 -12.63 19.25
N MET A 442 -7.04 -12.74 19.73
CA MET A 442 -6.37 -11.63 20.42
C MET A 442 -5.66 -10.71 19.43
N VAL A 443 -5.90 -9.40 19.57
CA VAL A 443 -5.19 -8.39 18.77
C VAL A 443 -3.77 -8.23 19.31
N MET A 444 -2.79 -8.23 18.41
CA MET A 444 -1.37 -8.13 18.74
C MET A 444 -0.84 -6.72 18.50
N ALA A 445 -0.12 -6.17 19.47
CA ALA A 445 0.62 -4.93 19.34
C ALA A 445 1.96 -5.17 18.60
N LYS A 446 2.21 -4.40 17.54
CA LYS A 446 3.41 -4.52 16.70
C LYS A 446 4.15 -3.18 16.62
N PRO A 447 4.93 -2.80 17.65
CA PRO A 447 5.56 -1.49 17.69
C PRO A 447 6.65 -1.33 16.62
N LEU A 448 6.84 -0.10 16.14
CA LEU A 448 8.11 0.31 15.53
C LEU A 448 9.19 0.32 16.62
N PHE A 449 10.39 -0.16 16.32
CA PHE A 449 11.46 -0.26 17.30
C PHE A 449 12.84 0.05 16.72
N THR A 450 13.68 0.74 17.47
CA THR A 450 15.06 1.08 17.07
C THR A 450 16.04 0.24 17.87
N VAL A 451 16.93 -0.47 17.17
CA VAL A 451 18.02 -1.26 17.77
C VAL A 451 19.32 -0.46 17.75
N GLU A 452 19.92 -0.26 18.93
CA GLU A 452 21.26 0.32 19.06
C GLU A 452 22.30 -0.73 19.44
N ILE A 453 23.43 -0.74 18.73
CA ILE A 453 24.63 -1.51 19.08
C ILE A 453 25.72 -0.52 19.47
N VAL A 454 25.91 -0.33 20.77
CA VAL A 454 26.92 0.56 21.35
C VAL A 454 28.21 -0.22 21.60
N LYS A 455 29.31 0.17 20.97
CA LYS A 455 30.63 -0.42 21.22
C LYS A 455 31.35 0.32 22.35
N SER A 456 32.30 -0.35 23.02
CA SER A 456 33.16 0.25 24.06
C SER A 456 33.94 1.51 23.65
N SER A 457 34.05 1.81 22.35
CA SER A 457 34.59 3.07 21.83
C SER A 457 33.63 4.26 21.85
N GLY A 458 32.39 4.06 22.34
CA GLY A 458 31.30 5.05 22.33
C GLY A 458 30.65 5.28 20.96
N LYS A 459 31.05 4.54 19.92
CA LYS A 459 30.32 4.55 18.64
C LYS A 459 29.07 3.68 18.75
N THR A 460 27.96 4.21 18.26
CA THR A 460 26.69 3.48 18.16
C THR A 460 26.31 3.28 16.69
N LEU A 461 25.84 2.08 16.37
CA LEU A 461 25.12 1.76 15.15
C LEU A 461 23.65 1.63 15.53
N SER A 462 22.80 2.50 14.98
CA SER A 462 21.36 2.50 15.27
C SER A 462 20.60 2.06 14.01
N MET A 463 19.60 1.20 14.18
CA MET A 463 18.84 0.56 13.10
C MET A 463 17.35 0.63 13.43
N ASP A 464 16.59 1.40 12.65
CA ASP A 464 15.15 1.54 12.84
C ASP A 464 14.44 0.37 12.14
N CYS A 465 13.63 -0.37 12.88
CA CYS A 465 13.01 -1.61 12.45
C CYS A 465 11.49 -1.54 12.54
N SER A 466 10.83 -2.26 11.63
CA SER A 466 9.39 -2.41 11.59
C SER A 466 8.99 -3.86 11.41
N TYR A 467 7.86 -4.26 11.99
CA TYR A 467 7.14 -5.46 11.54
C TYR A 467 6.74 -5.25 10.07
N PRO A 468 6.79 -6.27 9.20
CA PRO A 468 6.37 -6.11 7.82
C PRO A 468 4.86 -5.86 7.81
N GLU A 469 4.44 -4.68 7.34
CA GLU A 469 3.03 -4.45 7.10
C GLU A 469 2.54 -5.48 6.07
N TYR A 470 1.38 -6.10 6.33
CA TYR A 470 0.68 -6.89 5.31
C TYR A 470 0.03 -5.96 4.26
N GLU A 471 0.81 -5.04 3.69
CA GLU A 471 0.47 -4.26 2.51
C GLU A 471 0.27 -5.23 1.34
N VAL A 472 -0.99 -5.52 1.02
CA VAL A 472 -1.32 -6.46 -0.04
C VAL A 472 -1.14 -5.80 -1.42
N GLU A 473 0.09 -5.51 -1.85
CA GLU A 473 0.46 -5.41 -3.29
C GLU A 473 1.98 -5.50 -3.58
N TYR A 474 2.35 -6.50 -4.39
CA TYR A 474 3.55 -6.66 -5.25
C TYR A 474 4.68 -7.62 -4.87
N GLU A 475 5.28 -8.13 -5.95
CA GLU A 475 6.39 -9.08 -6.04
C GLU A 475 7.71 -8.46 -5.53
N GLN A 476 7.80 -8.17 -4.23
CA GLN A 476 9.06 -8.38 -3.52
C GLN A 476 9.22 -9.89 -3.31
N GLU A 477 10.46 -10.36 -3.29
CA GLU A 477 10.76 -11.77 -2.98
C GLU A 477 10.26 -12.07 -1.57
N ASP A 478 9.75 -13.28 -1.31
CA ASP A 478 9.11 -13.65 -0.03
C ASP A 478 10.07 -13.36 1.15
N ASN A 479 9.97 -12.17 1.74
CA ASN A 479 10.72 -11.80 2.92
C ASN A 479 10.02 -12.47 4.12
N ASP A 480 10.34 -13.75 4.31
CA ASP A 480 9.80 -14.61 5.38
C ASP A 480 10.33 -14.17 6.79
N ASP A 481 11.14 -13.10 6.90
CA ASP A 481 11.65 -12.53 8.15
C ASP A 481 10.54 -11.80 8.94
N ALA A 482 10.51 -11.93 10.27
CA ALA A 482 9.45 -11.37 11.11
C ALA A 482 9.49 -9.83 11.27
N PHE A 483 10.54 -9.18 10.77
CA PHE A 483 10.78 -7.74 10.81
C PHE A 483 11.73 -7.34 9.66
N CYS A 484 11.76 -6.05 9.33
CA CYS A 484 12.74 -5.49 8.41
C CYS A 484 13.43 -4.27 9.02
N ILE A 485 14.67 -4.01 8.59
CA ILE A 485 15.36 -2.75 8.84
C ILE A 485 14.82 -1.73 7.83
N THR A 486 14.41 -0.56 8.30
CA THR A 486 13.89 0.55 7.49
C THR A 486 14.94 1.63 7.26
N SER A 487 15.79 1.88 8.27
CA SER A 487 16.80 2.94 8.31
C SER A 487 18.00 2.48 9.13
N VAL A 488 19.19 2.94 8.76
CA VAL A 488 20.44 2.69 9.50
C VAL A 488 21.19 4.01 9.62
N SER A 489 21.65 4.33 10.83
CA SER A 489 22.47 5.50 11.12
C SER A 489 23.68 5.13 11.99
N MET A 490 24.68 6.01 12.03
CA MET A 490 25.81 5.89 12.94
C MET A 490 26.04 7.19 13.69
N SER A 491 26.16 7.09 15.02
CA SER A 491 26.50 8.21 15.90
C SER A 491 27.90 8.05 16.52
N GLY A 492 28.55 9.19 16.76
CA GLY A 492 29.88 9.28 17.35
C GLY A 492 29.85 9.33 18.88
N PRO A 493 31.01 9.13 19.54
CA PRO A 493 31.13 9.06 21.01
C PRO A 493 30.83 10.35 21.79
N GLN A 494 30.31 11.40 21.16
CA GLN A 494 29.97 12.68 21.78
C GLN A 494 28.51 13.11 21.62
N GLY A 495 27.64 12.27 21.03
CA GLY A 495 26.20 12.54 21.03
C GLY A 495 25.80 13.86 20.35
N GLU A 496 26.44 14.20 19.23
CA GLU A 496 25.84 15.17 18.31
C GLU A 496 24.47 14.59 17.87
N GLY A 497 23.40 15.32 18.19
CA GLY A 497 22.05 14.78 18.27
C GLY A 497 21.51 14.15 16.98
N GLU A 498 20.42 13.38 17.13
CA GLU A 498 19.79 12.56 16.09
C GLU A 498 19.64 13.30 14.73
N ASP A 499 19.21 14.56 14.78
CA ASP A 499 19.04 15.49 13.64
C ASP A 499 20.29 15.75 12.77
N ASN A 500 21.50 15.47 13.28
CA ASN A 500 22.77 15.72 12.57
C ASN A 500 23.47 14.43 12.09
N SER A 501 22.90 13.25 12.38
CA SER A 501 23.47 11.97 11.95
C SER A 501 23.07 11.63 10.51
N TYR A 502 24.01 11.11 9.70
CA TYR A 502 23.69 10.62 8.36
C TYR A 502 23.01 9.25 8.47
N SER A 503 21.72 9.20 8.13
CA SER A 503 20.95 7.96 7.99
C SER A 503 20.79 7.56 6.53
N VAL A 504 20.68 6.24 6.30
CA VAL A 504 20.42 5.64 4.98
C VAL A 504 19.19 4.75 5.11
N VAL A 505 18.22 4.91 4.21
CA VAL A 505 17.04 4.04 4.15
C VAL A 505 17.42 2.70 3.51
N ALA A 506 16.90 1.61 4.06
CA ALA A 506 17.25 0.25 3.66
C ALA A 506 17.01 -0.02 2.15
N GLU A 507 15.95 0.56 1.56
CA GLU A 507 15.65 0.47 0.12
C GLU A 507 16.77 0.96 -0.82
N THR A 508 17.72 1.75 -0.29
CA THR A 508 18.87 2.29 -1.04
C THR A 508 20.18 1.58 -0.76
N MET A 509 20.19 0.58 0.13
CA MET A 509 21.37 -0.24 0.46
C MET A 509 21.61 -1.33 -0.59
N ASP A 510 22.86 -1.81 -0.65
CA ASP A 510 23.17 -3.04 -1.36
C ASP A 510 22.55 -4.23 -0.64
N GLU A 511 21.97 -5.17 -1.39
CA GLU A 511 21.31 -6.38 -0.87
C GLU A 511 22.24 -7.18 0.06
N THR A 512 23.52 -7.29 -0.28
CA THR A 512 24.54 -7.96 0.56
C THR A 512 24.77 -7.21 1.87
N MET A 513 24.75 -5.87 1.84
CA MET A 513 24.92 -5.05 3.05
C MET A 513 23.70 -5.19 3.97
N TYR A 514 22.50 -5.24 3.40
CA TYR A 514 21.26 -5.48 4.15
C TYR A 514 21.27 -6.87 4.80
N GLU A 515 21.56 -7.94 4.03
CA GLU A 515 21.70 -9.30 4.57
C GLU A 515 22.72 -9.36 5.73
N MET A 516 23.87 -8.69 5.60
CA MET A 516 24.89 -8.65 6.65
C MET A 516 24.44 -7.91 7.93
N LEU A 517 23.54 -6.93 7.83
CA LEU A 517 22.95 -6.25 8.99
C LEU A 517 21.86 -7.11 9.66
N MET A 518 21.05 -7.83 8.88
CA MET A 518 20.09 -8.80 9.41
C MET A 518 20.77 -9.99 10.11
N ASP A 519 21.83 -10.57 9.50
CA ASP A 519 22.67 -11.59 10.15
C ASP A 519 23.33 -11.01 11.44
N MET A 520 23.71 -9.71 11.46
CA MET A 520 24.30 -9.05 12.64
C MET A 520 23.31 -8.90 13.82
N LEU A 521 22.03 -8.66 13.54
CA LEU A 521 20.94 -8.63 14.53
C LEU A 521 20.62 -10.05 15.03
N HIS A 522 20.53 -11.02 14.12
CA HIS A 522 20.34 -12.43 14.44
C HIS A 522 21.42 -12.97 15.40
N ASP A 523 22.70 -12.73 15.11
CA ASP A 523 23.84 -13.14 15.97
C ASP A 523 23.80 -12.50 17.36
N ARG A 524 23.05 -11.39 17.52
CA ARG A 524 22.83 -10.68 18.80
C ARG A 524 21.52 -11.10 19.49
N GLY A 525 20.83 -12.13 18.98
CA GLY A 525 19.59 -12.62 19.55
C GLY A 525 18.44 -11.62 19.41
N ILE A 526 18.35 -10.98 18.25
CA ILE A 526 17.18 -10.28 17.73
C ILE A 526 16.77 -11.08 16.49
N ASP A 527 15.92 -12.09 16.70
CA ASP A 527 15.46 -13.06 15.70
C ASP A 527 13.93 -13.14 15.67
N ASP A 528 13.37 -13.87 14.69
CA ASP A 528 11.91 -14.03 14.57
C ASP A 528 11.20 -14.47 15.86
N LYS A 529 11.89 -15.25 16.72
CA LYS A 529 11.36 -15.68 18.01
C LYS A 529 11.31 -14.51 19.00
N PHE A 530 12.42 -13.77 19.13
CA PHE A 530 12.47 -12.56 19.93
C PHE A 530 11.44 -11.51 19.47
N ILE A 531 11.19 -11.38 18.17
CA ILE A 531 10.18 -10.47 17.62
C ILE A 531 8.75 -10.91 17.96
N GLY A 532 8.50 -12.22 18.06
CA GLY A 532 7.28 -12.77 18.66
C GLY A 532 7.15 -12.46 20.15
N ASP A 533 8.19 -12.79 20.94
CA ASP A 533 8.26 -12.48 22.38
C ASP A 533 8.06 -10.97 22.66
N LEU A 534 8.58 -10.09 21.78
CA LEU A 534 8.42 -8.63 21.83
C LEU A 534 6.98 -8.19 21.52
N ALA A 535 6.30 -8.82 20.56
CA ALA A 535 4.90 -8.55 20.26
C ALA A 535 3.99 -8.98 21.43
N ASP A 536 4.22 -10.18 22.00
CA ASP A 536 3.51 -10.67 23.19
C ASP A 536 3.67 -9.70 24.38
N TYR A 537 4.91 -9.30 24.67
CA TYR A 537 5.23 -8.33 25.72
C TYR A 537 4.54 -6.97 25.46
N SER A 538 4.63 -6.46 24.23
CA SER A 538 4.08 -5.15 23.86
C SER A 538 2.57 -5.13 23.97
N THR A 539 1.91 -6.22 23.59
CA THR A 539 0.45 -6.38 23.69
C THR A 539 0.00 -6.35 25.14
N GLY A 540 0.67 -7.12 26.01
CA GLY A 540 0.34 -7.12 27.44
C GLY A 540 0.63 -5.78 28.13
N TYR A 541 1.65 -5.05 27.70
CA TYR A 541 1.99 -3.75 28.29
C TYR A 541 1.07 -2.62 27.81
N GLU A 542 0.72 -2.60 26.52
CA GLU A 542 -0.29 -1.68 25.95
C GLU A 542 -1.65 -1.88 26.61
N GLN A 543 -2.13 -3.13 26.72
CA GLN A 543 -3.40 -3.44 27.39
C GLN A 543 -3.40 -2.99 28.86
N SER A 544 -2.28 -3.16 29.57
CA SER A 544 -2.14 -2.68 30.96
C SER A 544 -2.24 -1.16 31.06
N LYS A 545 -1.70 -0.42 30.08
CA LYS A 545 -1.74 1.05 30.00
C LYS A 545 -3.09 1.58 29.54
N TYR A 546 -3.78 0.85 28.66
CA TYR A 546 -5.17 1.13 28.30
C TYR A 546 -6.11 0.98 29.51
N ILE A 547 -5.94 -0.06 30.33
CA ILE A 547 -6.71 -0.23 31.58
C ILE A 547 -6.41 0.90 32.59
N GLU A 548 -5.16 1.36 32.69
CA GLU A 548 -4.78 2.51 33.52
C GLU A 548 -5.50 3.79 33.04
N LEU A 549 -5.46 4.08 31.73
CA LEU A 549 -6.19 5.19 31.12
C LEU A 549 -7.71 5.12 31.37
N LEU A 550 -8.33 3.95 31.26
CA LEU A 550 -9.77 3.79 31.56
C LEU A 550 -10.08 4.09 33.04
N VAL A 551 -9.20 3.68 33.97
CA VAL A 551 -9.34 3.98 35.40
C VAL A 551 -9.18 5.47 35.67
N ASP A 552 -8.21 6.13 35.05
CA ASP A 552 -7.99 7.58 35.20
C ASP A 552 -9.13 8.40 34.58
N LEU A 553 -9.64 8.00 33.42
CA LEU A 553 -10.84 8.58 32.82
C LEU A 553 -12.05 8.45 33.75
N LYS A 554 -12.20 7.32 34.44
CA LYS A 554 -13.27 7.16 35.44
C LYS A 554 -13.03 8.06 36.65
N SER A 555 -11.80 8.09 37.18
CA SER A 555 -11.44 8.97 38.30
C SER A 555 -11.75 10.44 38.02
N PHE A 556 -11.53 10.88 36.78
CA PHE A 556 -11.84 12.24 36.31
C PHE A 556 -13.35 12.54 36.29
N LEU A 557 -14.21 11.56 35.95
CA LEU A 557 -15.68 11.71 36.00
C LEU A 557 -16.24 11.68 37.42
N ASP A 558 -15.57 10.97 38.33
CA ASP A 558 -15.96 10.85 39.74
C ASP A 558 -15.46 12.04 40.60
N GLU A 559 -14.62 12.93 40.04
CA GLU A 559 -14.10 14.15 40.68
C GLU A 559 -15.15 15.30 40.66
N LYS A 560 -15.32 16.04 41.77
CA LYS A 560 -16.48 16.92 42.04
C LYS A 560 -16.18 18.40 42.27
#